data_AF-A0A2T9WUK2-F1
#
_entry.id   AF-A0A2T9WUK2-F1
#
_cell.length_a   1.000
_cell.length_b   1.000
_cell.length_c   1.000
_cell.angle_alpha   90.00
_cell.angle_beta   90.00
_cell.angle_gamma   90.00
#
_symmetry.space_group_name_H-M   'P 1'
#
loop_
_entity.id
_entity.type
_entity.pdbx_description
1 polymer ?
#
loop_
_entity_poly.entity_id
_entity_poly.type
_entity_poly.pdbx_seq_one_letter_code
_entity_poly.pdbx_strand_id
1 'polypeptide(L)'
;MGFYKYIRRSLEKILQKAGKDGELKFMFARPIAPYNIETILALLHIKGIINTIDKYEYEVNNVILDILQWGDDKFSFYNQKKKIFVRPQILYSKSRYNIAVESKSQLKKNIKIIRDVYLDVNKISEMAEETKLTYMNESLNYLRNRGKVTNGIVNILDFWGLATLYYIGGVSKRIFEINNYKIEEFEDKIELVNKEFKNGIKIANKVEYKISGYKLSFEYNDKQLRFRIYDASHIYKEESKKYKMEMNPYIALALLSGSGYVLLEEDPRKPSAGKKTRRLYKEAKNKTGYDILPLELYMQKLIKRRIIGEENYVKFISKNITPYIINTIRYIYGI
;
A
#
# COMPACT_ATOMS: atom_id res chain seq x y z
N MET A 1 -17.29 -22.19 -4.98
CA MET A 1 -16.52 -23.19 -4.23
C MET A 1 -15.06 -23.40 -4.68
N GLY A 2 -14.54 -22.75 -5.75
CA GLY A 2 -13.16 -22.98 -6.24
C GLY A 2 -12.04 -22.05 -5.74
N PHE A 3 -12.34 -20.88 -5.16
CA PHE A 3 -11.33 -19.85 -4.84
C PHE A 3 -10.59 -20.10 -3.51
N TYR A 4 -11.30 -20.54 -2.46
CA TYR A 4 -10.72 -20.79 -1.12
C TYR A 4 -9.73 -21.97 -1.07
N LYS A 5 -9.98 -23.02 -1.85
CA LYS A 5 -9.15 -24.24 -1.83
C LYS A 5 -7.76 -24.01 -2.44
N TYR A 6 -7.65 -23.12 -3.44
CA TYR A 6 -6.36 -22.73 -4.04
C TYR A 6 -5.57 -21.80 -3.12
N ILE A 7 -6.24 -20.82 -2.48
CA ILE A 7 -5.61 -19.89 -1.51
C ILE A 7 -5.04 -20.65 -0.31
N ARG A 8 -5.74 -21.65 0.22
CA ARG A 8 -5.28 -22.38 1.41
C ARG A 8 -3.96 -23.11 1.19
N ARG A 9 -3.79 -23.80 0.05
CA ARG A 9 -2.52 -24.49 -0.28
C ARG A 9 -1.36 -23.54 -0.56
N SER A 10 -1.62 -22.33 -1.06
CA SER A 10 -0.57 -21.33 -1.25
C SER A 10 -0.19 -20.65 0.07
N LEU A 11 -1.19 -20.35 0.92
CA LEU A 11 -0.97 -19.76 2.23
C LEU A 11 -0.19 -20.69 3.15
N GLU A 12 -0.52 -21.98 3.24
CA GLU A 12 0.24 -22.96 4.05
C GLU A 12 1.73 -22.98 3.68
N LYS A 13 2.06 -23.00 2.38
CA LYS A 13 3.46 -22.94 1.92
C LYS A 13 4.15 -21.63 2.27
N ILE A 14 3.42 -20.52 2.19
CA ILE A 14 3.92 -19.19 2.54
C ILE A 14 4.18 -19.11 4.05
N LEU A 15 3.27 -19.63 4.88
CA LEU A 15 3.42 -19.68 6.33
C LEU A 15 4.55 -20.60 6.76
N GLN A 16 4.71 -21.77 6.14
CA GLN A 16 5.87 -22.66 6.38
C GLN A 16 7.21 -21.97 6.04
N LYS A 17 7.25 -21.17 4.97
CA LYS A 17 8.44 -20.39 4.64
C LYS A 17 8.66 -19.26 5.65
N ALA A 18 7.61 -18.50 5.96
CA ALA A 18 7.65 -17.40 6.90
C ALA A 18 8.07 -17.84 8.31
N GLY A 19 7.67 -19.05 8.74
CA GLY A 19 8.07 -19.62 10.02
C GLY A 19 9.57 -19.78 10.18
N LYS A 20 10.31 -20.07 9.09
CA LYS A 20 11.78 -20.15 9.13
C LYS A 20 12.46 -18.80 9.40
N ASP A 21 11.85 -17.73 8.91
CA ASP A 21 12.37 -16.37 8.99
C ASP A 21 11.76 -15.61 10.19
N GLY A 22 10.74 -16.17 10.86
CA GLY A 22 9.96 -15.50 11.91
C GLY A 22 9.09 -14.33 11.42
N GLU A 23 9.06 -14.07 10.11
CA GLU A 23 8.46 -12.87 9.51
C GLU A 23 7.57 -13.22 8.31
N LEU A 24 6.34 -12.72 8.32
CA LEU A 24 5.43 -12.74 7.18
C LEU A 24 5.30 -11.34 6.60
N LYS A 25 5.82 -11.13 5.39
CA LYS A 25 5.87 -9.81 4.75
C LYS A 25 4.87 -9.69 3.61
N PHE A 26 4.12 -8.61 3.59
CA PHE A 26 3.16 -8.21 2.57
C PHE A 26 3.62 -6.92 1.90
N MET A 27 3.21 -6.69 0.66
CA MET A 27 3.45 -5.40 0.01
C MET A 27 2.32 -4.93 -0.90
N PHE A 28 2.29 -3.62 -1.10
CA PHE A 28 1.39 -2.89 -1.98
C PHE A 28 2.13 -1.71 -2.60
N ALA A 29 1.99 -1.45 -3.90
CA ALA A 29 2.62 -0.32 -4.58
C ALA A 29 1.59 0.70 -5.08
N ARG A 30 1.77 1.96 -4.68
CA ARG A 30 0.90 3.05 -5.15
C ARG A 30 1.66 4.32 -5.40
N PRO A 31 1.16 5.19 -6.30
CA PRO A 31 1.71 6.53 -6.44
C PRO A 31 1.65 7.34 -5.14
N ILE A 32 0.54 7.24 -4.39
CA ILE A 32 0.32 7.91 -3.10
C ILE A 32 -0.36 6.92 -2.16
N ALA A 33 0.02 6.91 -0.87
CA ALA A 33 -0.45 5.93 0.11
C ALA A 33 -1.99 5.81 0.16
N PRO A 34 -2.54 4.59 0.34
CA PRO A 34 -3.97 4.33 0.29
C PRO A 34 -4.65 4.63 1.63
N TYR A 35 -5.82 5.26 1.66
CA TYR A 35 -6.57 5.54 2.91
C TYR A 35 -8.03 5.07 2.81
N ASN A 36 -8.26 3.89 2.24
CA ASN A 36 -9.61 3.50 1.83
C ASN A 36 -9.96 2.02 2.07
N ILE A 37 -10.86 1.47 1.27
CA ILE A 37 -11.41 0.12 1.41
C ILE A 37 -10.35 -0.96 1.22
N GLU A 38 -9.35 -0.76 0.36
CA GLU A 38 -8.22 -1.67 0.25
C GLU A 38 -7.51 -1.87 1.58
N THR A 39 -7.37 -0.81 2.36
CA THR A 39 -6.78 -0.88 3.69
C THR A 39 -7.64 -1.75 4.62
N ILE A 40 -8.96 -1.54 4.62
CA ILE A 40 -9.88 -2.37 5.42
C ILE A 40 -9.78 -3.85 5.01
N LEU A 41 -9.83 -4.13 3.70
CA LEU A 41 -9.72 -5.47 3.15
C LEU A 41 -8.36 -6.12 3.51
N ALA A 42 -7.26 -5.39 3.36
CA ALA A 42 -5.92 -5.86 3.70
C ALA A 42 -5.83 -6.22 5.20
N LEU A 43 -6.32 -5.35 6.07
CA LEU A 43 -6.34 -5.59 7.52
C LEU A 43 -7.19 -6.81 7.90
N LEU A 44 -8.36 -6.99 7.27
CA LEU A 44 -9.20 -8.17 7.49
C LEU A 44 -8.51 -9.46 7.03
N HIS A 45 -7.86 -9.44 5.86
CA HIS A 45 -7.09 -10.59 5.39
C HIS A 45 -5.91 -10.91 6.32
N ILE A 46 -5.17 -9.90 6.76
CA ILE A 46 -4.07 -10.06 7.72
C ILE A 46 -4.59 -10.66 9.03
N LYS A 47 -5.71 -10.19 9.58
CA LYS A 47 -6.33 -10.78 10.77
C LYS A 47 -6.67 -12.25 10.57
N GLY A 48 -7.32 -12.60 9.45
CA GLY A 48 -7.65 -14.00 9.13
C GLY A 48 -6.42 -14.90 8.99
N ILE A 49 -5.31 -14.36 8.48
CA ILE A 49 -4.04 -15.08 8.39
C ILE A 49 -3.41 -15.28 9.76
N ILE A 50 -3.42 -14.27 10.63
CA ILE A 50 -2.93 -14.41 12.01
C ILE A 50 -3.73 -15.47 12.75
N ASN A 51 -5.07 -15.45 12.65
CA ASN A 51 -5.90 -16.50 13.24
C ASN A 51 -5.55 -17.91 12.70
N THR A 52 -5.10 -18.00 11.44
CA THR A 52 -4.61 -19.26 10.85
C THR A 52 -3.23 -19.64 11.40
N ILE A 53 -2.33 -18.67 11.57
CA ILE A 53 -1.03 -18.86 12.21
C ILE A 53 -1.22 -19.44 13.61
N ASP A 54 -2.08 -18.83 14.41
CA ASP A 54 -2.36 -19.25 15.80
C ASP A 54 -2.95 -20.66 15.85
N LYS A 55 -3.98 -20.94 15.03
CA LYS A 55 -4.66 -22.22 15.00
C LYS A 55 -3.75 -23.40 14.65
N TYR A 56 -2.75 -23.17 13.82
CA TYR A 56 -1.85 -24.19 13.31
C TYR A 56 -0.42 -24.05 13.86
N GLU A 57 -0.23 -23.21 14.88
CA GLU A 57 1.03 -23.03 15.61
C GLU A 57 2.23 -22.74 14.70
N TYR A 58 2.02 -21.93 13.65
CA TYR A 58 3.13 -21.48 12.80
C TYR A 58 4.03 -20.51 13.57
N GLU A 59 5.35 -20.67 13.46
CA GLU A 59 6.37 -19.84 14.12
C GLU A 59 6.55 -18.44 13.46
N VAL A 60 5.46 -17.70 13.30
CA VAL A 60 5.47 -16.34 12.73
C VAL A 60 5.22 -15.33 13.84
N ASN A 61 6.24 -14.56 14.19
CA ASN A 61 6.19 -13.58 15.28
C ASN A 61 5.98 -12.14 14.78
N ASN A 62 6.36 -11.87 13.53
CA ASN A 62 6.20 -10.54 12.93
C ASN A 62 5.38 -10.61 11.64
N VAL A 63 4.42 -9.70 11.52
CA VAL A 63 3.64 -9.51 10.29
C VAL A 63 3.84 -8.07 9.80
N ILE A 64 4.38 -7.93 8.59
CA ILE A 64 4.79 -6.64 8.05
C ILE A 64 3.98 -6.35 6.78
N LEU A 65 3.38 -5.17 6.68
CA LEU A 65 2.81 -4.65 5.44
C LEU A 65 3.59 -3.42 4.97
N ASP A 66 4.28 -3.56 3.84
CA ASP A 66 4.98 -2.46 3.17
C ASP A 66 4.09 -1.79 2.11
N ILE A 67 3.91 -0.49 2.22
CA ILE A 67 3.21 0.36 1.25
C ILE A 67 4.27 1.21 0.55
N LEU A 68 4.59 0.83 -0.68
CA LEU A 68 5.60 1.47 -1.50
C LEU A 68 4.97 2.65 -2.24
N GLN A 69 5.40 3.87 -1.92
CA GLN A 69 5.04 5.08 -2.64
C GLN A 69 5.98 5.35 -3.81
N TRP A 70 5.46 5.96 -4.88
CA TRP A 70 6.19 6.18 -6.15
C TRP A 70 6.20 7.67 -6.44
N GLY A 71 7.02 8.39 -5.68
CA GLY A 71 7.19 9.82 -5.84
C GLY A 71 7.58 10.26 -7.25
N ASP A 72 8.36 9.46 -7.99
CA ASP A 72 8.85 9.79 -9.35
C ASP A 72 7.81 9.70 -10.48
N ASP A 73 6.63 9.15 -10.19
CA ASP A 73 5.57 9.08 -11.20
C ASP A 73 5.05 10.47 -11.55
N LYS A 74 4.72 10.66 -12.84
CA LYS A 74 4.02 11.87 -13.30
C LYS A 74 2.68 11.98 -12.61
N PHE A 75 2.40 13.15 -12.05
CA PHE A 75 1.12 13.47 -11.44
C PHE A 75 0.01 13.35 -12.49
N SER A 76 -0.82 12.32 -12.36
CA SER A 76 -1.86 12.01 -13.33
C SER A 76 -3.18 12.65 -12.91
N PHE A 77 -3.92 13.19 -13.89
CA PHE A 77 -5.26 13.76 -13.67
C PHE A 77 -6.40 12.77 -13.97
N TYR A 78 -6.09 11.61 -14.57
CA TYR A 78 -7.06 10.59 -15.04
C TYR A 78 -7.14 9.38 -14.09
N ASN A 79 -7.24 9.68 -12.80
CA ASN A 79 -6.85 8.77 -11.72
C ASN A 79 -7.83 7.69 -11.30
N GLN A 80 -9.01 7.60 -11.90
CA GLN A 80 -9.87 6.42 -11.72
C GLN A 80 -9.22 5.15 -12.31
N LYS A 81 -8.52 5.26 -13.46
CA LYS A 81 -7.86 4.11 -14.11
C LYS A 81 -6.52 3.73 -13.46
N LYS A 82 -5.80 4.71 -12.89
CA LYS A 82 -4.50 4.50 -12.22
C LYS A 82 -4.62 4.23 -10.72
N LYS A 83 -5.84 4.11 -10.19
CA LYS A 83 -6.06 3.74 -8.79
C LYS A 83 -5.43 4.73 -7.79
N ILE A 84 -5.39 6.03 -8.12
CA ILE A 84 -4.91 7.05 -7.16
C ILE A 84 -6.11 7.45 -6.29
N PHE A 85 -5.98 7.18 -4.99
CA PHE A 85 -7.08 7.17 -4.02
C PHE A 85 -7.50 8.54 -3.51
N VAL A 86 -6.62 9.54 -3.63
CA VAL A 86 -7.03 10.93 -3.50
C VAL A 86 -7.66 11.37 -4.81
N ARG A 87 -8.96 11.69 -4.79
CA ARG A 87 -9.58 12.38 -5.92
C ARG A 87 -8.72 13.57 -6.31
N PRO A 88 -8.33 13.71 -7.59
CA PRO A 88 -7.76 14.97 -8.09
C PRO A 88 -8.64 16.17 -7.76
N GLN A 89 -9.94 15.97 -7.50
CA GLN A 89 -10.86 16.99 -7.05
C GLN A 89 -10.67 17.45 -5.60
N ILE A 90 -10.28 16.56 -4.68
CA ILE A 90 -9.90 16.93 -3.31
C ILE A 90 -8.63 17.77 -3.35
N LEU A 91 -7.75 17.47 -4.30
CA LEU A 91 -6.52 18.23 -4.47
C LEU A 91 -6.75 19.55 -5.22
N TYR A 92 -7.64 19.60 -6.24
CA TYR A 92 -7.70 20.70 -7.22
C TYR A 92 -9.06 21.04 -7.89
N SER A 93 -10.23 20.73 -7.31
CA SER A 93 -11.52 21.02 -8.00
C SER A 93 -12.18 22.35 -7.64
N LYS A 94 -13.27 22.66 -8.38
CA LYS A 94 -14.28 23.67 -8.02
C LYS A 94 -15.12 23.30 -6.76
N SER A 95 -14.84 22.19 -6.08
CA SER A 95 -15.48 21.82 -4.79
C SER A 95 -14.89 22.63 -3.62
N ARG A 96 -15.46 22.50 -2.42
CA ARG A 96 -15.01 23.25 -1.22
C ARG A 96 -13.52 23.14 -0.89
N TYR A 97 -12.94 21.93 -0.98
CA TYR A 97 -11.58 21.72 -0.47
C TYR A 97 -10.59 21.62 -1.63
N ASN A 98 -9.78 22.67 -1.78
CA ASN A 98 -8.64 22.74 -2.69
C ASN A 98 -7.37 22.70 -1.84
N ILE A 99 -6.87 21.50 -1.53
CA ILE A 99 -5.80 21.36 -0.52
C ILE A 99 -4.39 21.44 -1.09
N ALA A 100 -4.23 21.51 -2.41
CA ALA A 100 -2.90 21.65 -2.98
C ALA A 100 -2.56 23.11 -3.23
N VAL A 101 -1.29 23.44 -3.05
CA VAL A 101 -0.79 24.82 -3.16
C VAL A 101 -0.88 25.33 -4.60
N GLU A 102 -0.50 24.50 -5.57
CA GLU A 102 -0.53 24.85 -6.99
C GLU A 102 -1.93 24.63 -7.60
N SER A 103 -2.31 25.50 -8.54
CA SER A 103 -3.56 25.33 -9.28
C SER A 103 -3.50 24.14 -10.26
N LYS A 104 -4.67 23.59 -10.62
CA LYS A 104 -4.78 22.49 -11.61
C LYS A 104 -4.10 22.81 -12.94
N SER A 105 -4.16 24.06 -13.40
CA SER A 105 -3.57 24.49 -14.67
C SER A 105 -2.04 24.48 -14.62
N GLN A 106 -1.44 24.93 -13.52
CA GLN A 106 0.01 24.93 -13.32
C GLN A 106 0.59 23.51 -13.31
N LEU A 107 -0.04 22.59 -12.56
CA LEU A 107 0.41 21.20 -12.51
C LEU A 107 0.29 20.47 -13.85
N LYS A 108 -0.72 20.83 -14.66
CA LYS A 108 -0.88 20.30 -16.03
C LYS A 108 0.21 20.79 -16.97
N LYS A 109 0.56 22.07 -16.91
CA LYS A 109 1.57 22.68 -17.79
C LYS A 109 2.95 22.05 -17.56
N ASN A 110 3.30 21.77 -16.31
CA ASN A 110 4.66 21.38 -15.95
C ASN A 110 4.89 19.86 -15.87
N ILE A 111 3.85 19.03 -16.09
CA ILE A 111 3.88 17.56 -15.88
C ILE A 111 4.71 17.22 -14.63
N LYS A 112 4.26 17.73 -13.48
CA LYS A 112 4.99 17.58 -12.22
C LYS A 112 5.11 16.11 -11.83
N ILE A 113 6.22 15.81 -11.18
CA ILE A 113 6.45 14.56 -10.48
C ILE A 113 5.71 14.62 -9.13
N ILE A 114 5.13 13.50 -8.66
CA ILE A 114 4.33 13.49 -7.43
C ILE A 114 5.10 14.04 -6.22
N ARG A 115 6.38 13.68 -6.07
CA ARG A 115 7.22 14.16 -4.96
C ARG A 115 7.33 15.69 -4.89
N ASP A 116 7.09 16.41 -5.98
CA ASP A 116 7.22 17.86 -6.06
C ASP A 116 5.90 18.59 -5.81
N VAL A 117 4.86 17.87 -5.38
CA VAL A 117 3.55 18.43 -5.08
C VAL A 117 3.44 18.72 -3.58
N TYR A 118 3.04 19.95 -3.28
CA TYR A 118 2.84 20.44 -1.91
C TYR A 118 1.39 20.75 -1.63
N LEU A 119 0.99 20.55 -0.37
CA LEU A 119 -0.35 20.74 0.14
C LEU A 119 -0.39 21.90 1.14
N ASP A 120 -1.48 22.66 1.08
CA ASP A 120 -1.80 23.77 1.98
C ASP A 120 -2.38 23.21 3.27
N VAL A 121 -1.68 23.49 4.38
CA VAL A 121 -2.03 22.96 5.70
C VAL A 121 -3.34 23.56 6.23
N ASN A 122 -3.64 24.82 5.96
CA ASN A 122 -4.88 25.45 6.42
C ASN A 122 -6.08 24.82 5.71
N LYS A 123 -5.98 24.59 4.40
CA LYS A 123 -6.99 23.89 3.61
C LYS A 123 -7.22 22.45 4.08
N ILE A 124 -6.16 21.76 4.48
CA ILE A 124 -6.27 20.42 5.07
C ILE A 124 -7.02 20.49 6.40
N SER A 125 -6.68 21.45 7.27
CA SER A 125 -7.35 21.62 8.58
C SER A 125 -8.84 21.96 8.43
N GLU A 126 -9.20 22.92 7.57
CA GLU A 126 -10.60 23.24 7.23
C GLU A 126 -11.37 21.98 6.79
N MET A 127 -10.77 21.20 5.89
CA MET A 127 -11.37 19.97 5.40
C MET A 127 -11.51 18.92 6.50
N ALA A 128 -10.50 18.74 7.35
CA ALA A 128 -10.52 17.77 8.44
C ALA A 128 -11.60 18.08 9.48
N GLU A 129 -11.82 19.36 9.78
CA GLU A 129 -12.89 19.84 10.67
C GLU A 129 -14.28 19.59 10.06
N GLU A 130 -14.52 20.04 8.83
CA GLU A 130 -15.83 19.88 8.18
C GLU A 130 -16.19 18.39 7.97
N THR A 131 -15.21 17.56 7.65
CA THR A 131 -15.41 16.12 7.41
C THR A 131 -15.31 15.27 8.67
N LYS A 132 -14.88 15.86 9.80
CA LYS A 132 -14.60 15.18 11.09
C LYS A 132 -13.59 14.02 10.96
N LEU A 133 -12.63 14.13 10.04
CA LEU A 133 -11.60 13.12 9.79
C LEU A 133 -10.36 13.39 10.64
N THR A 134 -10.42 12.95 11.90
CA THR A 134 -9.39 13.26 12.91
C THR A 134 -7.97 12.84 12.50
N TYR A 135 -7.83 11.75 11.74
CA TYR A 135 -6.54 11.25 11.26
C TYR A 135 -5.76 12.24 10.39
N MET A 136 -6.44 13.19 9.74
CA MET A 136 -5.78 14.21 8.93
C MET A 136 -5.10 15.26 9.81
N ASN A 137 -5.77 15.66 10.89
CA ASN A 137 -5.19 16.58 11.88
C ASN A 137 -4.07 15.90 12.69
N GLU A 138 -4.22 14.62 13.02
CA GLU A 138 -3.15 13.84 13.66
C GLU A 138 -1.89 13.78 12.77
N SER A 139 -2.06 13.53 11.46
CA SER A 139 -0.96 13.57 10.48
C SER A 139 -0.28 14.94 10.42
N LEU A 140 -1.05 16.03 10.30
CA LEU A 140 -0.51 17.39 10.28
C LEU A 140 0.26 17.73 11.55
N ASN A 141 -0.29 17.40 12.72
CA ASN A 141 0.36 17.69 13.99
C ASN A 141 1.68 16.92 14.14
N TYR A 142 1.71 15.66 13.71
CA TYR A 142 2.96 14.89 13.67
C TYR A 142 4.00 15.58 12.78
N LEU A 143 3.62 16.00 11.56
CA LEU A 143 4.53 16.65 10.62
C LEU A 143 5.02 18.02 11.10
N ARG A 144 4.16 18.82 11.73
CA ARG A 144 4.53 20.09 12.37
C ARG A 144 5.57 19.87 13.47
N ASN A 145 5.33 18.92 14.36
CA ASN A 145 6.24 18.61 15.48
C ASN A 145 7.61 18.09 15.00
N ARG A 146 7.69 17.54 13.79
CA ARG A 146 8.93 17.10 13.14
C ARG A 146 9.57 18.15 12.23
N GLY A 147 9.02 19.36 12.15
CA GLY A 147 9.55 20.42 11.29
C GLY A 147 9.39 20.16 9.79
N LYS A 148 8.51 19.24 9.39
CA LYS A 148 8.22 18.90 7.97
C LYS A 148 7.15 19.79 7.34
N VAL A 149 6.55 20.67 8.14
CA VAL A 149 5.68 21.75 7.66
C VAL A 149 6.48 23.04 7.66
N THR A 150 6.65 23.63 6.48
CA THR A 150 7.39 24.88 6.29
C THR A 150 6.46 25.89 5.63
N ASN A 151 6.37 27.12 6.15
CA ASN A 151 5.52 28.17 5.58
C ASN A 151 4.07 27.73 5.28
N GLY A 152 3.48 26.91 6.15
CA GLY A 152 2.11 26.42 5.99
C GLY A 152 1.91 25.40 4.86
N ILE A 153 2.99 24.84 4.31
CA ILE A 153 2.93 23.82 3.26
C ILE A 153 3.60 22.52 3.69
N VAL A 154 3.14 21.40 3.12
CA VAL A 154 3.64 20.05 3.43
C VAL A 154 3.73 19.18 2.16
N ASN A 155 4.70 18.27 2.10
CA ASN A 155 4.85 17.37 0.95
C ASN A 155 3.66 16.38 0.85
N ILE A 156 3.18 16.12 -0.37
CA ILE A 156 2.05 15.21 -0.61
C ILE A 156 2.32 13.78 -0.11
N LEU A 157 3.55 13.27 -0.26
CA LEU A 157 3.89 11.90 0.14
C LEU A 157 3.95 11.78 1.66
N ASP A 158 4.56 12.75 2.33
CA ASP A 158 4.62 12.81 3.79
C ASP A 158 3.22 12.87 4.40
N PHE A 159 2.40 13.80 3.92
CA PHE A 159 1.05 14.00 4.45
C PHE A 159 0.18 12.76 4.29
N TRP A 160 0.08 12.22 3.06
CA TRP A 160 -0.78 11.06 2.81
C TRP A 160 -0.20 9.77 3.38
N GLY A 161 1.13 9.64 3.46
CA GLY A 161 1.77 8.50 4.13
C GLY A 161 1.36 8.43 5.60
N LEU A 162 1.49 9.53 6.35
CA LEU A 162 1.06 9.58 7.74
C LEU A 162 -0.46 9.50 7.90
N ALA A 163 -1.24 10.18 7.05
CA ALA A 163 -2.70 10.12 7.10
C ALA A 163 -3.21 8.67 6.89
N THR A 164 -2.57 7.91 5.99
CA THR A 164 -2.84 6.48 5.83
C THR A 164 -2.53 5.70 7.10
N LEU A 165 -1.39 5.93 7.75
CA LEU A 165 -1.03 5.22 8.98
C LEU A 165 -2.00 5.53 10.12
N TYR A 166 -2.36 6.79 10.34
CA TYR A 166 -3.38 7.15 11.34
C TYR A 166 -4.74 6.53 11.01
N TYR A 167 -5.13 6.48 9.73
CA TYR A 167 -6.33 5.76 9.30
C TYR A 167 -6.24 4.25 9.60
N ILE A 168 -5.11 3.60 9.28
CA ILE A 168 -4.84 2.19 9.64
C ILE A 168 -4.99 2.01 11.15
N GLY A 169 -4.37 2.87 11.97
CA GLY A 169 -4.49 2.82 13.42
C GLY A 169 -5.95 2.87 13.88
N GLY A 170 -6.72 3.83 13.37
CA GLY A 170 -8.14 3.98 13.70
C GLY A 170 -9.02 2.79 13.27
N VAL A 171 -8.76 2.21 12.10
CA VAL A 171 -9.47 1.02 11.61
C VAL A 171 -9.03 -0.24 12.36
N SER A 172 -7.75 -0.36 12.69
CA SER A 172 -7.20 -1.51 13.43
C SER A 172 -7.80 -1.65 14.81
N LYS A 173 -8.14 -0.54 15.51
CA LYS A 173 -8.92 -0.61 16.76
C LYS A 173 -10.24 -1.38 16.60
N ARG A 174 -10.89 -1.28 15.44
CA ARG A 174 -12.16 -1.97 15.16
C ARG A 174 -11.97 -3.39 14.64
N ILE A 175 -10.88 -3.65 13.90
CA ILE A 175 -10.63 -4.96 13.30
C ILE A 175 -9.95 -5.89 14.30
N PHE A 176 -8.91 -5.42 14.98
CA PHE A 176 -8.04 -6.17 15.89
C PHE A 176 -8.36 -5.93 17.37
N GLU A 177 -9.27 -5.00 17.70
CA GLU A 177 -9.67 -4.69 19.09
C GLU A 177 -8.49 -4.21 19.97
N ILE A 178 -7.49 -3.61 19.33
CA ILE A 178 -6.34 -2.99 20.00
C ILE A 178 -6.69 -1.59 20.49
N ASN A 179 -6.12 -1.19 21.62
CA ASN A 179 -6.31 0.16 22.15
C ASN A 179 -5.14 1.11 21.83
N ASN A 180 -3.94 0.55 21.62
CA ASN A 180 -2.71 1.31 21.46
C ASN A 180 -1.97 0.92 20.17
N TYR A 181 -1.39 1.92 19.51
CA TYR A 181 -0.45 1.75 18.41
C TYR A 181 0.59 2.87 18.49
N LYS A 182 1.78 2.64 17.94
CA LYS A 182 2.86 3.65 17.85
C LYS A 182 3.11 3.99 16.40
N ILE A 183 3.13 5.27 16.06
CA ILE A 183 3.64 5.79 14.78
C ILE A 183 4.98 6.44 15.02
N GLU A 184 5.98 6.07 14.23
CA GLU A 184 7.32 6.63 14.29
C GLU A 184 7.95 6.70 12.90
N GLU A 185 9.00 7.51 12.76
CA GLU A 185 9.89 7.44 11.61
C GLU A 185 10.79 6.21 11.73
N PHE A 186 11.18 5.64 10.59
CA PHE A 186 12.08 4.49 10.57
C PHE A 186 13.11 4.62 9.44
N GLU A 187 14.24 3.96 9.65
CA GLU A 187 15.22 3.63 8.63
C GLU A 187 15.46 2.11 8.67
N ASP A 188 15.56 1.49 7.51
CA ASP A 188 15.77 0.05 7.37
C ASP A 188 16.43 -0.24 6.01
N LYS A 189 16.57 -1.52 5.67
CA LYS A 189 17.03 -1.99 4.37
C LYS A 189 16.07 -3.03 3.80
N ILE A 190 16.01 -3.09 2.48
CA ILE A 190 15.31 -4.14 1.76
C ILE A 190 16.25 -4.79 0.75
N GLU A 191 16.29 -6.12 0.76
CA GLU A 191 17.10 -6.91 -0.16
C GLU A 191 16.25 -7.31 -1.38
N LEU A 192 16.75 -7.05 -2.58
CA LEU A 192 16.21 -7.60 -3.83
C LEU A 192 17.03 -8.81 -4.27
N VAL A 193 16.36 -9.94 -4.45
CA VAL A 193 16.97 -11.16 -4.99
C VAL A 193 16.80 -11.19 -6.50
N ASN A 194 17.90 -10.96 -7.20
CA ASN A 194 17.97 -11.05 -8.65
C ASN A 194 18.64 -12.36 -9.06
N LYS A 195 17.89 -13.23 -9.73
CA LYS A 195 18.40 -14.50 -10.26
C LYS A 195 18.82 -14.29 -11.71
N GLU A 196 20.11 -14.40 -11.97
CA GLU A 196 20.71 -14.38 -13.30
C GLU A 196 21.11 -15.80 -13.70
N PHE A 197 21.02 -16.11 -14.99
CA PHE A 197 21.59 -17.33 -15.55
C PHE A 197 22.86 -16.94 -16.31
N LYS A 198 24.02 -17.39 -15.81
CA LYS A 198 25.31 -17.26 -16.51
C LYS A 198 25.83 -18.65 -16.82
N ASN A 199 26.09 -18.95 -18.09
CA ASN A 199 26.61 -20.24 -18.56
C ASN A 199 25.77 -21.46 -18.07
N GLY A 200 24.45 -21.34 -18.04
CA GLY A 200 23.55 -22.39 -17.53
C GLY A 200 23.49 -22.51 -16.00
N ILE A 201 24.32 -21.77 -15.26
CA ILE A 201 24.34 -21.73 -13.79
C ILE A 201 23.46 -20.58 -13.30
N LYS A 202 22.60 -20.90 -12.34
CA LYS A 202 21.72 -19.92 -11.68
C LYS A 202 22.49 -19.22 -10.56
N ILE A 203 22.75 -17.93 -10.72
CA ILE A 203 23.42 -17.08 -9.74
C ILE A 203 22.38 -16.15 -9.11
N ALA A 204 22.28 -16.14 -7.79
CA ALA A 204 21.45 -15.19 -7.06
C ALA A 204 22.31 -14.00 -6.63
N ASN A 205 22.10 -12.84 -7.25
CA ASN A 205 22.68 -11.57 -6.85
C ASN A 205 21.72 -10.87 -5.88
N LYS A 206 22.23 -10.49 -4.71
CA LYS A 206 21.51 -9.73 -3.70
C LYS A 206 21.89 -8.26 -3.81
N VAL A 207 20.90 -7.38 -3.88
CA VAL A 207 21.12 -5.92 -3.86
C VAL A 207 20.33 -5.34 -2.69
N GLU A 208 21.01 -4.60 -1.82
CA GLU A 208 20.38 -3.92 -0.68
C GLU A 208 20.03 -2.48 -1.03
N TYR A 209 18.81 -2.07 -0.69
CA TYR A 209 18.34 -0.70 -0.78
C TYR A 209 18.04 -0.17 0.61
N LYS A 210 18.53 1.04 0.91
CA LYS A 210 18.13 1.75 2.12
C LYS A 210 16.72 2.29 1.95
N ILE A 211 15.86 2.06 2.93
CA ILE A 211 14.50 2.58 2.95
C ILE A 211 14.27 3.40 4.21
N SER A 212 13.51 4.48 4.08
CA SER A 212 13.10 5.30 5.21
C SER A 212 11.71 5.87 5.00
N GLY A 213 10.99 6.10 6.09
CA GLY A 213 9.62 6.59 6.03
C GLY A 213 8.94 6.51 7.39
N TYR A 214 7.66 6.15 7.40
CA TYR A 214 6.85 6.06 8.60
C TYR A 214 6.39 4.62 8.86
N LYS A 215 6.34 4.23 10.13
CA LYS A 215 5.92 2.91 10.58
C LYS A 215 4.86 3.04 11.67
N LEU A 216 3.73 2.38 11.48
CA LEU A 216 2.77 2.08 12.54
C LEU A 216 3.05 0.69 13.07
N SER A 217 3.08 0.53 14.39
CA SER A 217 3.27 -0.77 15.05
C SER A 217 2.29 -0.98 16.21
N PHE A 218 1.85 -2.22 16.36
CA PHE A 218 1.09 -2.69 17.52
C PHE A 218 1.22 -4.21 17.66
N GLU A 219 0.80 -4.73 18.80
CA GLU A 219 0.77 -6.16 19.08
C GLU A 219 -0.65 -6.72 18.97
N TYR A 220 -0.78 -7.94 18.44
CA TYR A 220 -2.04 -8.69 18.40
C TYR A 220 -1.73 -10.18 18.41
N ASN A 221 -2.30 -10.93 19.36
CA ASN A 221 -2.04 -12.37 19.58
C ASN A 221 -0.53 -12.71 19.63
N ASP A 222 0.20 -12.00 20.51
CA ASP A 222 1.65 -12.13 20.73
C ASP A 222 2.51 -11.90 19.48
N LYS A 223 1.94 -11.26 18.45
CA LYS A 223 2.62 -10.95 17.18
C LYS A 223 2.77 -9.45 17.02
N GLN A 224 3.94 -9.06 16.56
CA GLN A 224 4.23 -7.69 16.17
C GLN A 224 3.70 -7.41 14.76
N LEU A 225 2.72 -6.53 14.66
CA LEU A 225 2.22 -6.03 13.38
C LEU A 225 2.85 -4.70 13.05
N ARG A 226 3.44 -4.59 11.86
CA ARG A 226 4.13 -3.38 11.38
C ARG A 226 3.59 -2.97 10.02
N PHE A 227 3.14 -1.73 9.91
CA PHE A 227 2.68 -1.13 8.67
C PHE A 227 3.65 -0.02 8.31
N ARG A 228 4.38 -0.17 7.21
CA ARG A 228 5.45 0.74 6.81
C ARG A 228 5.09 1.42 5.51
N ILE A 229 5.30 2.72 5.42
CA ILE A 229 5.09 3.50 4.20
C ILE A 229 6.35 4.30 3.90
N TYR A 230 6.84 4.19 2.67
CA TYR A 230 8.07 4.85 2.22
C TYR A 230 8.07 5.11 0.70
N ASP A 231 8.84 6.11 0.27
CA ASP A 231 9.08 6.38 -1.16
C ASP A 231 10.11 5.38 -1.73
N ALA A 232 9.65 4.48 -2.59
CA ALA A 232 10.45 3.44 -3.24
C ALA A 232 10.99 3.86 -4.62
N SER A 233 10.84 5.12 -5.02
CA SER A 233 11.23 5.57 -6.36
C SER A 233 12.72 5.38 -6.67
N HIS A 234 13.60 5.51 -5.67
CA HIS A 234 15.03 5.31 -5.87
C HIS A 234 15.35 3.86 -6.27
N ILE A 235 14.69 2.87 -5.63
CA ILE A 235 14.80 1.44 -5.97
C ILE A 235 14.45 1.22 -7.44
N TYR A 236 13.34 1.82 -7.87
CA TYR A 236 12.88 1.74 -9.25
C TYR A 236 13.87 2.35 -10.25
N LYS A 237 14.41 3.52 -9.94
CA LYS A 237 15.36 4.23 -10.81
C LYS A 237 16.65 3.43 -11.00
N GLU A 238 17.15 2.84 -9.92
CA GLU A 238 18.37 2.02 -9.95
C GLU A 238 18.16 0.71 -10.70
N GLU A 239 17.05 0.00 -10.46
CA GLU A 239 16.77 -1.22 -11.20
C GLU A 239 16.48 -0.93 -12.69
N SER A 240 15.81 0.18 -13.03
CA SER A 240 15.63 0.60 -14.43
C SER A 240 16.96 0.80 -15.15
N LYS A 241 17.94 1.43 -14.49
CA LYS A 241 19.29 1.60 -15.03
C LYS A 241 19.99 0.26 -15.19
N LYS A 242 19.93 -0.60 -14.17
CA LYS A 242 20.56 -1.94 -14.17
C LYS A 242 20.09 -2.78 -15.35
N TYR A 243 18.78 -2.79 -15.60
CA TYR A 243 18.18 -3.60 -16.66
C TYR A 243 18.09 -2.90 -18.02
N LYS A 244 18.58 -1.65 -18.14
CA LYS A 244 18.47 -0.82 -19.36
C LYS A 244 17.05 -0.80 -19.94
N MET A 245 16.05 -0.85 -19.06
CA MET A 245 14.64 -0.88 -19.43
C MET A 245 13.87 -0.03 -18.43
N GLU A 246 12.96 0.80 -18.94
CA GLU A 246 11.99 1.50 -18.09
C GLU A 246 11.22 0.46 -17.29
N MET A 247 11.49 0.36 -15.99
CA MET A 247 10.73 -0.55 -15.16
C MET A 247 9.29 -0.04 -15.05
N ASN A 248 8.38 -0.77 -14.42
CA ASN A 248 7.12 -0.18 -13.99
C ASN A 248 6.80 -0.60 -12.55
N PRO A 249 5.81 0.06 -11.92
CA PRO A 249 4.83 -0.56 -11.03
C PRO A 249 5.16 -1.93 -10.44
N TYR A 250 4.89 -2.85 -11.36
CA TYR A 250 4.66 -4.24 -11.18
C TYR A 250 5.95 -5.05 -11.29
N ILE A 251 6.97 -4.53 -12.00
CA ILE A 251 8.27 -5.20 -12.06
C ILE A 251 8.98 -5.09 -10.72
N ALA A 252 9.06 -3.88 -10.15
CA ALA A 252 9.69 -3.69 -8.85
C ALA A 252 9.00 -4.55 -7.77
N LEU A 253 7.65 -4.53 -7.76
CA LEU A 253 6.86 -5.43 -6.92
C LEU A 253 7.20 -6.91 -7.13
N ALA A 254 7.35 -7.37 -8.38
CA ALA A 254 7.68 -8.76 -8.68
C ALA A 254 9.10 -9.16 -8.22
N LEU A 255 10.06 -8.24 -8.31
CA LEU A 255 11.41 -8.43 -7.79
C LEU A 255 11.40 -8.54 -6.26
N LEU A 256 10.74 -7.59 -5.59
CA LEU A 256 10.56 -7.58 -4.13
C LEU A 256 9.83 -8.85 -3.64
N SER A 257 8.82 -9.31 -4.39
CA SER A 257 8.08 -10.54 -4.06
C SER A 257 9.01 -11.75 -4.08
N GLY A 258 10.02 -11.72 -4.95
CA GLY A 258 11.06 -12.74 -4.98
C GLY A 258 11.87 -12.83 -3.69
N SER A 259 11.90 -11.77 -2.89
CA SER A 259 12.55 -11.72 -1.58
C SER A 259 11.69 -12.27 -0.44
N GLY A 260 10.60 -12.99 -0.75
CA GLY A 260 9.74 -13.66 0.24
C GLY A 260 8.50 -12.86 0.65
N TYR A 261 8.22 -11.76 -0.02
CA TYR A 261 7.03 -10.96 0.23
C TYR A 261 5.79 -11.46 -0.53
N VAL A 262 4.63 -11.11 0.03
CA VAL A 262 3.29 -11.40 -0.45
C VAL A 262 2.61 -10.17 -1.07
N LEU A 263 2.17 -10.27 -2.32
CA LEU A 263 1.42 -9.19 -3.00
C LEU A 263 -0.06 -9.18 -2.62
N LEU A 264 -0.63 -7.98 -2.41
CA LEU A 264 -2.05 -7.76 -2.07
C LEU A 264 -2.92 -7.22 -3.22
N GLU A 265 -2.36 -6.75 -4.33
CA GLU A 265 -3.13 -5.95 -5.30
C GLU A 265 -4.11 -6.74 -6.18
N GLU A 266 -3.62 -7.26 -7.29
CA GLU A 266 -4.35 -8.06 -8.25
C GLU A 266 -3.38 -9.04 -8.89
N ASP A 267 -3.91 -10.14 -9.42
CA ASP A 267 -3.10 -11.05 -10.22
C ASP A 267 -2.72 -10.37 -11.55
N PRO A 268 -1.44 -10.00 -11.76
CA PRO A 268 -1.01 -9.37 -13.01
C PRO A 268 -1.10 -10.33 -14.21
N ARG A 269 -1.45 -11.62 -14.01
CA ARG A 269 -1.75 -12.59 -15.08
C ARG A 269 -3.17 -12.47 -15.62
N LYS A 270 -4.10 -11.80 -14.92
CA LYS A 270 -5.49 -11.67 -15.36
C LYS A 270 -5.61 -10.82 -16.62
N PRO A 271 -6.65 -11.05 -17.45
CA PRO A 271 -6.90 -10.24 -18.65
C PRO A 271 -7.09 -8.74 -18.35
N SER A 272 -7.52 -8.40 -17.14
CA SER A 272 -7.62 -7.01 -16.65
C SER A 272 -6.26 -6.30 -16.60
N ALA A 273 -5.15 -7.04 -16.45
CA ALA A 273 -3.81 -6.48 -16.57
C ALA A 273 -3.44 -6.30 -18.05
N GLY A 274 -3.08 -5.07 -18.43
CA GLY A 274 -2.65 -4.74 -19.79
C GLY A 274 -1.55 -5.67 -20.32
N LYS A 275 -1.50 -5.90 -21.64
CA LYS A 275 -0.56 -6.85 -22.28
C LYS A 275 0.90 -6.60 -21.88
N LYS A 276 1.33 -5.32 -21.78
CA LYS A 276 2.68 -4.92 -21.34
C LYS A 276 2.94 -5.39 -19.90
N THR A 277 2.03 -5.13 -18.97
CA THR A 277 2.12 -5.55 -17.56
C THR A 277 2.21 -7.08 -17.43
N ARG A 278 1.37 -7.81 -18.16
CA ARG A 278 1.40 -9.29 -18.20
C ARG A 278 2.74 -9.84 -18.66
N ARG A 279 3.32 -9.27 -19.72
CA ARG A 279 4.63 -9.69 -20.25
C ARG A 279 5.74 -9.44 -19.24
N LEU A 280 5.77 -8.24 -18.66
CA LEU A 280 6.78 -7.83 -17.69
C LEU A 280 6.71 -8.66 -16.40
N TYR A 281 5.50 -8.94 -15.90
CA TYR A 281 5.33 -9.85 -14.76
C TYR A 281 5.81 -11.27 -15.07
N LYS A 282 5.49 -11.83 -16.25
CA LYS A 282 5.99 -13.16 -16.64
C LYS A 282 7.52 -13.19 -16.71
N GLU A 283 8.15 -12.15 -17.24
CA GLU A 283 9.61 -12.06 -17.31
C GLU A 283 10.24 -11.97 -15.92
N ALA A 284 9.68 -11.12 -15.05
CA ALA A 284 10.12 -11.01 -13.67
C ALA A 284 9.92 -12.34 -12.92
N LYS A 285 8.77 -13.00 -13.07
CA LYS A 285 8.49 -14.33 -12.52
C LYS A 285 9.46 -15.40 -13.04
N ASN A 286 9.79 -15.40 -14.33
CA ASN A 286 10.73 -16.37 -14.91
C ASN A 286 12.13 -16.17 -14.34
N LYS A 287 12.53 -14.91 -14.11
CA LYS A 287 13.80 -14.57 -13.48
C LYS A 287 13.79 -14.95 -12.00
N THR A 288 12.81 -14.49 -11.23
CA THR A 288 12.78 -14.64 -9.76
C THR A 288 12.33 -16.03 -9.30
N GLY A 289 11.53 -16.74 -10.10
CA GLY A 289 11.00 -18.08 -9.81
C GLY A 289 9.89 -18.10 -8.76
N TYR A 290 9.31 -16.96 -8.38
CA TYR A 290 8.30 -16.86 -7.34
C TYR A 290 6.92 -16.51 -7.92
N ASP A 291 5.89 -17.21 -7.45
CA ASP A 291 4.50 -17.01 -7.79
C ASP A 291 3.74 -16.69 -6.50
N ILE A 292 3.94 -15.49 -5.96
CA ILE A 292 3.42 -15.15 -4.63
C ILE A 292 2.31 -14.12 -4.77
N LEU A 293 1.14 -14.63 -5.20
CA LEU A 293 -0.13 -13.93 -5.05
C LEU A 293 -1.12 -14.80 -4.27
N PRO A 294 -1.05 -14.81 -2.93
CA PRO A 294 -2.06 -15.43 -2.09
C PRO A 294 -3.29 -14.55 -1.83
N LEU A 295 -3.26 -13.24 -2.10
CA LEU A 295 -4.36 -12.33 -1.74
C LEU A 295 -4.65 -11.30 -2.83
N GLU A 296 -5.92 -11.20 -3.21
CA GLU A 296 -6.41 -10.26 -4.21
C GLU A 296 -7.44 -9.33 -3.56
N LEU A 297 -7.14 -8.03 -3.53
CA LEU A 297 -8.07 -6.98 -3.10
C LEU A 297 -9.06 -6.66 -4.23
N TYR A 298 -9.98 -7.58 -4.51
CA TYR A 298 -10.91 -7.46 -5.66
C TYR A 298 -12.09 -6.51 -5.38
N MET A 299 -11.81 -5.22 -5.38
CA MET A 299 -12.78 -4.16 -5.09
C MET A 299 -13.95 -4.09 -6.09
N GLN A 300 -13.73 -4.52 -7.34
CA GLN A 300 -14.80 -4.60 -8.35
C GLN A 300 -15.96 -5.50 -7.92
N LYS A 301 -15.74 -6.52 -7.08
CA LYS A 301 -16.84 -7.34 -6.52
C LYS A 301 -17.69 -6.53 -5.54
N LEU A 302 -17.08 -5.69 -4.71
CA LEU A 302 -17.80 -4.84 -3.75
C LEU A 302 -18.65 -3.79 -4.48
N ILE A 303 -18.11 -3.19 -5.56
CA ILE A 303 -18.85 -2.27 -6.43
C ILE A 303 -20.00 -2.98 -7.14
N LYS A 304 -19.73 -4.13 -7.79
CA LYS A 304 -20.75 -4.92 -8.51
C LYS A 304 -21.88 -5.39 -7.60
N ARG A 305 -21.59 -5.65 -6.32
CA ARG A 305 -22.58 -6.02 -5.30
C ARG A 305 -23.26 -4.81 -4.65
N ARG A 306 -23.01 -3.59 -5.15
CA ARG A 306 -23.58 -2.31 -4.67
C ARG A 306 -23.34 -2.03 -3.19
N ILE A 307 -22.28 -2.58 -2.62
CA ILE A 307 -21.90 -2.36 -1.22
C ILE A 307 -21.22 -1.02 -1.06
N ILE A 308 -20.45 -0.66 -2.09
CA ILE A 308 -19.83 0.63 -2.24
C ILE A 308 -20.16 1.14 -3.65
N GLY A 309 -20.38 2.43 -3.79
CA GLY A 309 -20.42 3.07 -5.11
C GLY A 309 -19.01 3.21 -5.68
N GLU A 310 -18.89 3.37 -7.00
CA GLU A 310 -17.62 3.69 -7.66
C GLU A 310 -17.01 4.98 -7.09
N GLU A 311 -17.84 5.90 -6.60
CA GLU A 311 -17.44 7.13 -5.98
C GLU A 311 -16.74 6.96 -4.63
N ASN A 312 -17.07 5.89 -3.89
CA ASN A 312 -16.44 5.55 -2.61
C ASN A 312 -15.00 5.07 -2.78
N TYR A 313 -14.59 4.74 -4.01
CA TYR A 313 -13.22 4.36 -4.37
C TYR A 313 -12.18 5.44 -4.06
N VAL A 314 -12.59 6.71 -4.11
CA VAL A 314 -11.69 7.88 -4.09
C VAL A 314 -12.17 9.00 -3.17
N LYS A 315 -13.34 8.83 -2.55
CA LYS A 315 -13.88 9.73 -1.52
C LYS A 315 -13.41 9.27 -0.13
N PHE A 316 -13.40 10.20 0.82
CA PHE A 316 -13.22 9.87 2.22
C PHE A 316 -14.35 8.95 2.70
N ILE A 317 -13.99 7.85 3.37
CA ILE A 317 -14.93 7.04 4.11
C ILE A 317 -15.11 7.66 5.48
N SER A 318 -16.35 8.05 5.79
CA SER A 318 -16.66 8.58 7.11
C SER A 318 -16.53 7.47 8.16
N LYS A 319 -16.13 7.86 9.38
CA LYS A 319 -16.00 6.97 10.54
C LYS A 319 -17.29 6.17 10.83
N ASN A 320 -18.45 6.68 10.42
CA ASN A 320 -19.77 6.06 10.62
C ASN A 320 -20.07 4.95 9.60
N ILE A 321 -19.50 5.02 8.40
CA ILE A 321 -19.71 4.01 7.34
C ILE A 321 -18.70 2.86 7.48
N THR A 322 -17.52 3.11 8.05
CA THR A 322 -16.48 2.10 8.26
C THR A 322 -16.98 0.80 8.90
N PRO A 323 -17.80 0.80 9.97
CA PRO A 323 -18.31 -0.44 10.59
C PRO A 323 -19.18 -1.26 9.64
N TYR A 324 -20.05 -0.60 8.88
CA TYR A 324 -20.90 -1.26 7.88
C TYR A 324 -20.04 -1.95 6.82
N ILE A 325 -19.05 -1.24 6.27
CA ILE A 325 -18.12 -1.80 5.26
C ILE A 325 -17.35 -3.00 5.82
N ILE A 326 -16.81 -2.90 7.03
CA ILE A 326 -16.09 -4.01 7.70
C ILE A 326 -17.00 -5.24 7.81
N ASN A 327 -18.21 -5.07 8.34
CA ASN A 327 -19.15 -6.19 8.55
C ASN A 327 -19.58 -6.82 7.23
N THR A 328 -19.84 -6.02 6.21
CA THR A 328 -20.22 -6.55 4.90
C THR A 328 -19.07 -7.30 4.23
N ILE A 329 -17.84 -6.81 4.34
CA ILE A 329 -16.66 -7.52 3.81
C ILE A 329 -16.49 -8.85 4.55
N ARG A 330 -16.55 -8.86 5.89
CA ARG A 330 -16.50 -10.08 6.71
C ARG A 330 -17.53 -11.10 6.25
N TYR A 331 -18.78 -10.67 6.07
CA TYR A 331 -19.86 -11.53 5.57
C TYR A 331 -19.57 -12.11 4.18
N ILE A 332 -19.14 -11.29 3.22
CA ILE A 332 -18.91 -11.73 1.84
C ILE A 332 -17.74 -12.69 1.71
N TYR A 333 -16.67 -12.40 2.44
CA TYR A 333 -15.42 -13.15 2.37
C TYR A 333 -15.33 -14.19 3.49
N GLY A 334 -16.38 -14.40 4.28
CA GLY A 334 -16.38 -15.35 5.39
C GLY A 334 -15.14 -15.22 6.29
N ILE A 335 -14.75 -13.98 6.59
CA ILE A 335 -13.59 -13.62 7.43
C ILE A 335 -14.05 -13.33 8.86
#